data_AF-A0A2M8C258-F1
#
_entry.id   AF-A0A2M8C258-F1
#
_cell.length_a   1.000
_cell.length_b   1.000
_cell.length_c   1.000
_cell.angle_alpha   90.00
_cell.angle_beta   90.00
_cell.angle_gamma   90.00
#
_symmetry.space_group_name_H-M   'P 1'
#
loop_
_entity.id
_entity.type
_entity.pdbx_description
1 polymer ?
#
loop_
_entity_poly.entity_id
_entity_poly.type
_entity_poly.pdbx_seq_one_letter_code
_entity_poly.pdbx_strand_id
1 'polypeptide(L)' 'MTAEAMKLLAAGLAIGLGALGPGIGIGLLGMGAMNALRRNPEARGPIMPNMILAIAFAEA' A
#
# COMPACT_ATOMS: atom_id res chain seq x y z
N MET A 1 11.95 -32.59 2.47
CA MET A 1 10.80 -31.66 2.39
C MET A 1 9.88 -32.17 1.29
N THR A 2 8.56 -32.25 1.52
CA THR A 2 7.61 -32.70 0.48
C THR A 2 7.39 -31.60 -0.55
N ALA A 3 7.00 -31.96 -1.77
CA ALA A 3 6.69 -30.98 -2.82
C ALA A 3 5.56 -30.01 -2.40
N GLU A 4 4.60 -30.51 -1.62
CA GLU A 4 3.51 -29.71 -1.06
C GLU A 4 4.01 -28.68 -0.03
N ALA A 5 4.88 -29.10 0.90
CA ALA A 5 5.49 -28.18 1.86
C ALA A 5 6.31 -27.07 1.17
N MET A 6 7.02 -27.39 0.10
CA MET A 6 7.76 -26.40 -0.69
C MET A 6 6.84 -25.39 -1.39
N LYS A 7 5.69 -25.83 -1.91
CA LYS A 7 4.70 -24.93 -2.54
C LYS A 7 4.11 -23.95 -1.55
N LEU A 8 3.76 -24.41 -0.34
CA LEU A 8 3.23 -23.56 0.72
C LEU A 8 4.26 -22.53 1.18
N LEU A 9 5.51 -22.94 1.36
CA LEU A 9 6.60 -22.02 1.71
C LEU A 9 6.83 -20.97 0.62
N ALA A 10 6.87 -21.37 -0.64
CA ALA A 10 7.05 -20.47 -1.77
C ALA A 10 5.89 -19.46 -1.88
N ALA A 11 4.65 -19.90 -1.69
CA ALA A 11 3.48 -19.03 -1.70
C ALA A 11 3.53 -18.00 -0.56
N GLY A 12 3.88 -18.42 0.66
CA GLY A 12 4.03 -17.53 1.81
C GLY A 12 5.11 -16.47 1.58
N LEU A 13 6.26 -16.86 1.00
CA LEU A 13 7.34 -15.94 0.68
C LEU A 13 6.95 -14.96 -0.44
N ALA A 14 6.29 -15.45 -1.50
CA ALA A 14 5.86 -14.59 -2.61
C ALA A 14 4.87 -13.51 -2.14
N ILE A 15 3.89 -13.88 -1.32
CA ILE A 15 2.90 -12.94 -0.77
C ILE A 15 3.56 -12.00 0.24
N GLY A 16 4.30 -12.55 1.21
CA GLY A 16 4.89 -11.76 2.30
C GLY A 16 5.92 -10.73 1.80
N LEU A 17 6.79 -11.12 0.88
CA LEU A 17 7.76 -10.20 0.28
C LEU A 17 7.10 -9.26 -0.73
N GLY A 18 6.12 -9.75 -1.50
CA GLY A 18 5.36 -8.94 -2.44
C GLY A 18 4.60 -7.79 -1.77
N ALA A 19 4.05 -8.03 -0.58
CA ALA A 19 3.28 -7.04 0.18
C ALA A 19 4.13 -5.87 0.74
N LEU A 20 5.46 -5.99 0.77
CA LEU A 20 6.33 -4.92 1.28
C LEU A 20 6.25 -3.65 0.42
N GLY A 21 6.20 -3.79 -0.90
CA GLY A 21 6.10 -2.67 -1.83
C GLY A 21 4.83 -1.83 -1.61
N PRO A 22 3.64 -2.44 -1.74
CA PRO A 22 2.36 -1.80 -1.43
C PRO A 22 2.32 -1.23 -0.01
N GLY A 23 2.73 -2.00 1.01
CA GLY A 23 2.69 -1.56 2.40
C GLY A 23 3.50 -0.29 2.65
N ILE A 24 4.70 -0.19 2.07
CA ILE A 24 5.53 1.02 2.15
C ILE A 24 4.91 2.15 1.33
N GLY A 25 4.47 1.88 0.09
CA GLY A 25 3.88 2.88 -0.79
C GLY A 25 2.64 3.54 -0.19
N ILE A 26 1.74 2.73 0.38
CA ILE A 26 0.51 3.19 1.04
C ILE A 26 0.82 4.03 2.28
N GLY A 27 1.80 3.60 3.09
CA GLY A 27 2.27 4.38 4.23
C GLY A 27 2.77 5.77 3.83
N LEU A 28 3.55 5.85 2.75
CA LEU A 28 4.06 7.12 2.20
C LEU A 28 2.94 7.99 1.62
N LEU A 29 2.01 7.41 0.88
CA LEU A 29 0.84 8.11 0.33
C LEU A 29 -0.02 8.72 1.44
N GLY A 30 -0.34 7.93 2.47
CA GLY A 30 -1.10 8.40 3.63
C GLY A 30 -0.38 9.52 4.37
N MET A 31 0.93 9.38 4.60
CA MET A 31 1.74 10.42 5.24
C MET A 31 1.75 11.72 4.42
N GLY A 32 1.92 11.63 3.10
CA GLY A 32 1.88 12.77 2.19
C GLY A 32 0.54 13.51 2.21
N ALA A 33 -0.56 12.75 2.17
CA ALA A 33 -1.90 13.32 2.23
C ALA A 33 -2.16 14.02 3.57
N MET A 34 -1.80 13.40 4.70
CA MET A 34 -1.97 14.02 6.03
C MET A 34 -1.15 15.30 6.17
N ASN A 35 0.09 15.31 5.66
CA ASN A 35 0.92 16.50 5.65
C ASN A 35 0.34 17.63 4.79
N ALA A 36 -0.23 17.30 3.63
CA ALA A 36 -0.87 18.27 2.75
C ALA A 36 -2.13 18.86 3.39
N LEU A 37 -2.99 18.00 3.96
CA LEU A 37 -4.24 18.42 4.61
C LEU A 37 -4.00 19.26 5.87
N ARG A 38 -2.96 18.94 6.64
CA ARG A 38 -2.55 19.75 7.80
C ARG A 38 -2.22 21.19 7.39
N ARG A 39 -1.59 21.38 6.21
CA ARG A 39 -1.18 22.70 5.70
C ARG A 39 -2.31 23.43 4.99
N ASN A 40 -3.20 22.70 4.31
CA ASN A 40 -4.35 23.24 3.63
C ASN A 40 -5.59 22.33 3.82
N PRO A 41 -6.38 22.54 4.88
CA PRO A 41 -7.56 21.74 5.15
C PRO A 41 -8.65 21.83 4.08
N GLU A 42 -8.73 22.95 3.35
CA GLU A 42 -9.73 23.17 2.30
C GLU A 42 -9.47 22.30 1.05
N ALA A 43 -8.23 21.85 0.86
CA ALA A 43 -7.86 20.94 -0.22
C ALA A 43 -8.29 19.47 0.04
N ARG A 44 -9.08 19.19 1.08
CA ARG A 44 -9.57 17.84 1.39
C ARG A 44 -10.34 17.18 0.26
N GLY A 45 -11.15 17.95 -0.46
CA GLY A 45 -11.95 17.49 -1.59
C GLY A 45 -11.13 16.73 -2.63
N PRO A 46 -10.10 17.34 -3.25
CA PRO A 46 -9.26 16.66 -4.23
C PRO A 46 -8.23 15.69 -3.62
N ILE A 47 -7.68 15.96 -2.42
CA ILE A 47 -6.61 15.12 -1.85
C ILE A 47 -7.10 13.73 -1.47
N MET A 48 -8.26 13.62 -0.81
CA MET A 48 -8.72 12.32 -0.28
C MET A 48 -9.06 11.30 -1.39
N PRO A 49 -9.84 11.63 -2.44
CA PRO A 49 -10.14 10.69 -3.51
C PRO A 49 -8.90 10.29 -4.30
N ASN A 50 -8.00 11.23 -4.59
CA ASN A 50 -6.75 10.94 -5.30
C ASN A 50 -5.83 10.04 -4.47
N MET A 51 -5.75 10.25 -3.16
CA MET A 51 -5.01 9.37 -2.25
C MET A 51 -5.59 7.95 -2.27
N ILE A 52 -6.92 7.80 -2.16
CA ILE A 52 -7.58 6.48 -2.19
C ILE A 52 -7.32 5.77 -3.51
N LEU A 53 -7.41 6.49 -4.64
CA LEU A 53 -7.11 5.93 -5.96
C LEU A 53 -5.64 5.50 -6.08
N ALA A 54 -4.71 6.32 -5.59
CA ALA A 54 -3.29 5.98 -5.59
C ALA A 54 -2.99 4.76 -4.70
N ILE A 55 -3.64 4.65 -3.53
CA ILE A 55 -3.55 3.47 -2.66
C ILE A 55 -4.08 2.23 -3.37
N ALA A 56 -5.22 2.33 -4.05
CA ALA A 56 -5.78 1.22 -4.82
C ALA A 56 -4.84 0.75 -5.93
N PHE A 57 -4.16 1.67 -6.63
CA PHE A 57 -3.14 1.30 -7.61
C PHE A 57 -1.84 0.78 -7.00
N ALA A 58 -1.50 1.19 -5.78
CA ALA A 58 -0.33 0.69 -5.07
C ALA A 58 -0.54 -0.73 -4.51
N GLU A 59 -1.79 -1.09 -4.17
CA GLU A 59 -2.18 -2.42 -3.65
C GLU A 59 -2.43 -3.47 -4.76
N ALA A 60 -2.78 -3.03 -5.98
CA ALA A 60 -3.14 -3.89 -7.12
C ALA A 60 -1.97 -4.73 -7.65
#